data_AF-A0A2V5QAI4-F1
#
_entry.id   AF-A0A2V5QAI4-F1
#
_cell.length_a   1.000
_cell.length_b   1.000
_cell.length_c   1.000
_cell.angle_alpha   90.00
_cell.angle_beta   90.00
_cell.angle_gamma   90.00
#
_symmetry.space_group_name_H-M   'P 1'
#
loop_
_entity.id
_entity.type
_entity.pdbx_description
1 polymer ?
#
loop_
_entity_poly.entity_id
_entity_poly.type
_entity_poly.pdbx_seq_one_letter_code
_entity_poly.pdbx_strand_id
1 'polypeptide(L)'
;MRWDSWDGISDPHKTVRRDVTIGTGSGAGAVLAPSVGVNQPAALTVQNGMLTCKADSTYIYKLNTNNARADQVIARGVTISSGAQFNFQAVANRRLAIGTVFTASSNTSANPIAGTFANLADGSTFTVGRNNFQVSYSGGDGNDLTLTVVP
;
A
#
# COMPACT_ATOMS: atom_id res chain seq x y z
N MET A 1 13.53 -9.13 11.72
CA MET A 1 12.89 -10.46 11.64
C MET A 1 13.03 -10.92 10.20
N ARG A 2 13.82 -11.98 9.95
CA ARG A 2 13.91 -12.60 8.62
C ARG A 2 12.64 -13.42 8.42
N TRP A 3 11.99 -13.22 7.28
CA TRP A 3 10.76 -13.90 6.87
C TRP A 3 11.12 -15.13 6.05
N ASP A 4 11.61 -16.19 6.69
CA ASP A 4 11.72 -17.50 6.06
C ASP A 4 11.00 -18.52 6.96
N SER A 5 10.00 -19.18 6.39
CA SER A 5 9.09 -20.21 6.92
C SER A 5 7.87 -19.77 7.77
N TRP A 6 6.69 -19.84 7.15
CA TRP A 6 5.46 -20.19 7.87
C TRP A 6 4.59 -21.09 6.98
N ASP A 7 4.39 -22.32 7.45
CA ASP A 7 3.42 -23.29 6.93
C ASP A 7 2.04 -22.98 7.54
N GLY A 8 1.03 -22.69 6.70
CA GLY A 8 -0.32 -22.43 7.21
C GLY A 8 -1.32 -21.93 6.18
N ILE A 9 -1.95 -22.88 5.50
CA ILE A 9 -3.06 -22.80 4.53
C ILE A 9 -4.17 -21.76 4.88
N SER A 10 -4.60 -21.01 3.84
CA SER A 10 -5.94 -20.43 3.60
C SER A 10 -6.46 -19.14 4.28
N ASP A 11 -5.64 -18.20 4.74
CA ASP A 11 -6.18 -16.86 5.10
C ASP A 11 -6.07 -15.87 3.92
N PRO A 12 -7.18 -15.43 3.29
CA PRO A 12 -7.16 -14.34 2.32
C PRO A 12 -6.81 -12.97 2.93
N HIS A 13 -6.71 -12.87 4.26
CA HIS A 13 -6.31 -11.67 4.99
C HIS A 13 -5.12 -11.96 5.92
N LYS A 14 -3.91 -11.56 5.52
CA LYS A 14 -2.75 -11.71 6.40
C LYS A 14 -2.93 -10.77 7.60
N THR A 15 -3.13 -11.31 8.80
CA THR A 15 -3.30 -10.52 10.03
C THR A 15 -2.06 -10.63 10.93
N VAL A 16 -1.50 -9.48 11.30
CA VAL A 16 -0.38 -9.37 12.26
C VAL A 16 -0.86 -8.52 13.43
N ARG A 17 -0.67 -8.99 14.67
CA ARG A 17 -1.22 -8.33 15.88
C ARG A 17 -0.25 -7.39 16.60
N ARG A 18 0.86 -7.05 15.96
CA ARG A 18 1.98 -6.29 16.51
C ARG A 18 2.48 -5.30 15.48
N ASP A 19 3.32 -4.37 15.90
CA ASP A 19 4.00 -3.47 14.98
C ASP A 19 4.76 -4.22 13.89
N VAL A 20 4.67 -3.69 12.68
CA VAL A 20 5.35 -4.22 11.50
C VAL A 20 6.33 -3.17 11.01
N THR A 21 7.61 -3.54 10.93
CA THR A 21 8.63 -2.71 10.29
C THR A 21 9.13 -3.41 9.03
N ILE A 22 9.08 -2.68 7.91
CA ILE A 22 9.59 -3.12 6.61
C ILE A 22 10.91 -2.41 6.37
N GLY A 23 11.96 -3.19 6.17
CA GLY A 23 13.31 -2.67 5.92
C GLY A 23 14.09 -2.40 7.19
N THR A 24 15.33 -1.99 6.98
CA THR A 24 16.30 -1.68 8.05
C THR A 24 16.74 -0.22 8.04
N GLY A 25 16.46 0.51 6.95
CA GLY A 25 16.84 1.89 6.70
C GLY A 25 18.07 2.05 5.79
N SER A 26 18.88 1.01 5.61
CA SER A 26 20.11 1.07 4.82
C SER A 26 20.57 -0.28 4.25
N GLY A 27 19.72 -1.31 4.35
CA GLY A 27 20.04 -2.67 3.94
C GLY A 27 19.81 -2.92 2.45
N ALA A 28 19.83 -4.20 2.06
CA ALA A 28 19.62 -4.65 0.67
C ALA A 28 18.21 -4.37 0.10
N GLY A 29 17.35 -3.74 0.89
CA GLY A 29 15.95 -3.50 0.57
C GLY A 29 15.00 -4.51 1.23
N ALA A 30 13.76 -4.10 1.45
CA ALA A 30 12.70 -4.97 1.92
C ALA A 30 11.37 -4.64 1.25
N VAL A 31 10.52 -5.66 1.07
CA VAL A 31 9.28 -5.53 0.30
C VAL A 31 8.07 -5.73 1.18
N LEU A 32 7.13 -4.80 1.10
CA LEU A 32 5.75 -4.96 1.51
C LEU A 32 4.92 -5.31 0.28
N ALA A 33 4.32 -6.48 0.24
CA ALA A 33 3.50 -6.94 -0.88
C ALA A 33 2.31 -7.77 -0.37
N PRO A 34 1.14 -7.15 -0.12
CA PRO A 34 -0.04 -7.83 0.44
C PRO A 34 -0.45 -9.06 -0.37
N SER A 35 -0.38 -8.96 -1.70
CA SER A 35 -0.73 -10.05 -2.63
C SER A 35 0.45 -10.94 -3.07
N VAL A 36 1.55 -10.97 -2.31
CA VAL A 36 2.66 -11.91 -2.62
C VAL A 36 2.19 -13.36 -2.50
N GLY A 37 2.44 -14.14 -3.55
CA GLY A 37 2.03 -15.55 -3.61
C GLY A 37 0.56 -15.78 -4.00
N VAL A 38 -0.20 -14.74 -4.34
CA VAL A 38 -1.58 -14.84 -4.83
C VAL A 38 -1.81 -14.06 -6.13
N ASN A 39 -2.66 -14.61 -7.01
CA ASN A 39 -2.98 -14.02 -8.32
C ASN A 39 -4.06 -12.94 -8.26
N GLN A 40 -4.54 -12.60 -7.07
CA GLN A 40 -5.57 -11.58 -6.85
C GLN A 40 -5.06 -10.54 -5.84
N PRO A 41 -5.56 -9.29 -5.93
CA PRO A 41 -5.28 -8.30 -4.92
C PRO A 41 -5.75 -8.75 -3.53
N ALA A 42 -5.01 -8.39 -2.48
CA ALA A 42 -5.20 -8.87 -1.11
C ALA A 42 -4.97 -7.77 -0.07
N ALA A 43 -5.46 -7.99 1.14
CA ALA A 43 -5.26 -7.07 2.27
C ALA A 43 -4.27 -7.64 3.29
N LEU A 44 -3.37 -6.78 3.78
CA LEU A 44 -2.58 -7.00 4.99
C LEU A 44 -3.19 -6.17 6.13
N THR A 45 -3.54 -6.83 7.23
CA THR A 45 -4.06 -6.17 8.44
C THR A 45 -3.01 -6.21 9.55
N VAL A 46 -2.46 -5.06 9.91
CA VAL A 46 -1.64 -4.86 11.10
C VAL A 46 -2.57 -4.49 12.26
N GLN A 47 -3.24 -5.50 12.79
CA GLN A 47 -4.21 -5.37 13.87
C GLN A 47 -3.51 -4.82 15.12
N ASN A 48 -4.01 -3.68 15.61
CA ASN A 48 -3.54 -3.02 16.82
C ASN A 48 -2.06 -2.56 16.82
N GLY A 49 -1.39 -2.55 15.66
CA GLY A 49 0.01 -2.15 15.54
C GLY A 49 0.24 -1.08 14.47
N MET A 50 1.40 -0.43 14.56
CA MET A 50 1.90 0.53 13.57
C MET A 50 2.62 -0.18 12.43
N LEU A 51 2.41 0.30 11.19
CA LEU A 51 3.28 -0.03 10.06
C LEU A 51 4.38 1.04 9.92
N THR A 52 5.64 0.60 9.88
CA THR A 52 6.79 1.45 9.56
C THR A 52 7.46 0.99 8.28
N CYS A 53 7.46 1.84 7.26
CA CYS A 53 8.25 1.68 6.04
C CYS A 53 9.58 2.42 6.22
N LYS A 54 10.70 1.71 6.28
CA LYS A 54 12.05 2.30 6.35
C LYS A 54 12.54 2.76 4.98
N ALA A 55 13.62 3.54 4.95
CA ALA A 55 14.13 4.17 3.73
C ALA A 55 14.49 3.18 2.61
N ASP A 56 14.86 1.94 2.97
CA ASP A 56 15.18 0.85 2.04
C ASP A 56 13.94 0.00 1.69
N SER A 57 12.74 0.39 2.09
CA SER A 57 11.53 -0.37 1.81
C SER A 57 10.88 -0.04 0.47
N THR A 58 10.22 -1.02 -0.13
CA THR A 58 9.33 -0.84 -1.29
C THR A 58 7.95 -1.41 -0.97
N TYR A 59 6.90 -0.61 -1.12
CA TYR A 59 5.53 -1.08 -1.12
C TYR A 59 5.10 -1.43 -2.55
N ILE A 60 4.94 -2.72 -2.83
CA ILE A 60 4.35 -3.21 -4.08
C ILE A 60 2.82 -3.21 -3.91
N TYR A 61 2.16 -2.37 -4.71
CA TYR A 61 0.72 -2.20 -4.72
C TYR A 61 0.12 -2.77 -5.99
N LYS A 62 -0.61 -3.89 -5.90
CA LYS A 62 -1.26 -4.50 -7.06
C LYS A 62 -2.68 -3.98 -7.25
N LEU A 63 -3.05 -3.63 -8.48
CA LEU A 63 -4.42 -3.26 -8.84
C LEU A 63 -4.87 -4.01 -10.10
N ASN A 64 -5.97 -4.75 -10.01
CA ASN A 64 -6.62 -5.41 -11.14
C ASN A 64 -7.68 -4.49 -11.76
N THR A 65 -7.36 -3.95 -12.93
CA THR A 65 -8.22 -2.99 -13.63
C THR A 65 -9.46 -3.64 -14.24
N ASN A 66 -9.51 -4.97 -14.42
CA ASN A 66 -10.69 -5.64 -15.00
C ASN A 66 -11.88 -5.65 -14.05
N ASN A 67 -11.65 -5.68 -12.74
CA ASN A 67 -12.69 -5.78 -11.72
C ASN A 67 -12.56 -4.72 -10.62
N ALA A 68 -11.69 -3.73 -10.82
CA ALA A 68 -11.42 -2.65 -9.87
C ALA A 68 -11.14 -3.15 -8.44
N ARG A 69 -10.33 -4.22 -8.32
CA ARG A 69 -9.84 -4.71 -7.02
C ARG A 69 -8.38 -4.33 -6.87
N ALA A 70 -7.98 -3.98 -5.66
CA ALA A 70 -6.61 -3.59 -5.39
C ALA A 70 -6.13 -4.11 -4.04
N ASP A 71 -4.81 -4.13 -3.87
CA ASP A 71 -4.19 -4.44 -2.60
C ASP A 71 -4.59 -3.39 -1.57
N GLN A 72 -4.49 -3.75 -0.30
CA GLN A 72 -4.68 -2.79 0.78
C GLN A 72 -3.78 -3.14 1.95
N VAL A 73 -3.31 -2.12 2.65
CA VAL A 73 -2.80 -2.28 4.02
C VAL A 73 -3.74 -1.56 4.98
N ILE A 74 -4.02 -2.19 6.13
CA ILE A 74 -4.80 -1.60 7.22
C ILE A 74 -3.91 -1.63 8.47
N ALA A 75 -3.68 -0.47 9.10
CA ALA A 75 -2.84 -0.37 10.30
C ALA A 75 -3.38 0.68 11.28
N ARG A 76 -2.94 0.63 12.54
CA ARG A 76 -3.27 1.63 13.59
C ARG A 76 -2.34 2.85 13.58
N GLY A 77 -1.68 3.10 12.47
CA GLY A 77 -0.63 4.10 12.34
C GLY A 77 0.28 3.72 11.20
N VAL A 78 0.71 4.70 10.42
CA VAL A 78 1.60 4.48 9.28
C VAL A 78 2.70 5.54 9.33
N THR A 79 3.94 5.07 9.31
CA THR A 79 5.14 5.91 9.18
C THR A 79 5.91 5.50 7.95
N ILE A 80 6.24 6.46 7.09
CA ILE A 80 6.98 6.28 5.85
C ILE A 80 8.26 7.12 5.94
N SER A 81 9.40 6.44 6.01
CA SER A 81 10.70 7.11 6.08
C SER A 81 11.10 7.63 4.69
N SER A 82 11.77 8.78 4.66
CA SER A 82 12.36 9.32 3.43
C SER A 82 13.22 8.25 2.73
N GLY A 83 12.98 8.05 1.44
CA GLY A 83 13.63 7.01 0.62
C GLY A 83 12.75 5.79 0.31
N ALA A 84 11.74 5.50 1.15
CA ALA A 84 10.82 4.40 0.89
C ALA A 84 10.10 4.60 -0.45
N GLN A 85 9.94 3.52 -1.22
CA GLN A 85 9.40 3.56 -2.58
C GLN A 85 7.99 2.95 -2.67
N PHE A 86 7.18 3.48 -3.57
CA PHE A 86 5.89 2.92 -3.95
C PHE A 86 5.97 2.34 -5.37
N ASN A 87 5.61 1.08 -5.55
CA ASN A 87 5.63 0.39 -6.84
C ASN A 87 4.23 -0.07 -7.22
N PHE A 88 3.59 0.65 -8.13
CA PHE A 88 2.27 0.32 -8.64
C PHE A 88 2.36 -0.78 -9.71
N GLN A 89 1.64 -1.89 -9.50
CA GLN A 89 1.54 -3.01 -10.45
C GLN A 89 0.11 -3.18 -10.95
N ALA A 90 -0.15 -2.74 -12.18
CA ALA A 90 -1.43 -3.00 -12.84
C ALA A 90 -1.52 -4.45 -13.35
N VAL A 91 -2.66 -5.09 -13.06
CA VAL A 91 -3.12 -6.28 -13.77
C VAL A 91 -4.19 -5.83 -14.76
N ALA A 92 -4.03 -6.26 -16.03
CA ALA A 92 -4.79 -5.79 -17.19
C ALA A 92 -4.64 -4.28 -17.46
N ASN A 93 -5.37 -3.77 -18.46
CA ASN A 93 -5.30 -2.37 -18.90
C ASN A 93 -6.68 -1.82 -19.29
N ARG A 94 -7.68 -2.06 -18.43
CA ARG A 94 -9.02 -1.47 -18.59
C ARG A 94 -9.00 -0.02 -18.12
N ARG A 95 -9.77 0.83 -18.80
CA ARG A 95 -10.06 2.19 -18.34
C ARG A 95 -11.06 2.09 -17.19
N LEU A 96 -10.70 2.62 -16.04
CA LEU A 96 -11.53 2.71 -14.86
C LEU A 96 -12.45 3.92 -14.95
N ALA A 97 -13.54 3.91 -14.19
CA ALA A 97 -14.43 5.07 -14.12
C ALA A 97 -13.71 6.23 -13.40
N ILE A 98 -13.82 7.43 -13.96
CA ILE A 98 -13.32 8.66 -13.30
C ILE A 98 -14.04 8.82 -11.96
N GLY A 99 -13.30 9.21 -10.93
CA GLY A 99 -13.77 9.31 -9.55
C GLY A 99 -13.69 7.99 -8.76
N THR A 100 -13.29 6.87 -9.36
CA THR A 100 -13.01 5.64 -8.60
C THR A 100 -11.87 5.88 -7.64
N VAL A 101 -12.06 5.59 -6.35
CA VAL A 101 -11.05 5.74 -5.30
C VAL A 101 -10.57 4.36 -4.85
N PHE A 102 -9.25 4.20 -4.75
CA PHE A 102 -8.63 3.04 -4.15
C PHE A 102 -7.83 3.44 -2.91
N THR A 103 -8.10 2.80 -1.77
CA THR A 103 -7.33 3.03 -0.54
C THR A 103 -6.15 2.06 -0.50
N ALA A 104 -4.95 2.56 -0.77
CA ALA A 104 -3.74 1.75 -0.73
C ALA A 104 -3.26 1.47 0.70
N SER A 105 -3.48 2.42 1.60
CA SER A 105 -3.22 2.25 3.03
C SER A 105 -4.32 2.93 3.83
N SER A 106 -4.99 2.18 4.69
CA SER A 106 -5.95 2.70 5.65
C SER A 106 -5.30 2.87 7.02
N ASN A 107 -5.27 4.10 7.53
CA ASN A 107 -4.69 4.45 8.82
C ASN A 107 -5.79 4.65 9.86
N THR A 108 -6.08 3.58 10.60
CA THR A 108 -7.18 3.55 11.58
C THR A 108 -6.89 4.32 12.89
N SER A 109 -5.78 5.06 12.97
CA SER A 109 -5.54 6.00 14.08
C SER A 109 -6.18 7.35 13.82
N ALA A 110 -6.17 8.25 14.82
CA ALA A 110 -6.56 9.65 14.61
C ALA A 110 -5.43 10.52 14.02
N ASN A 111 -4.20 10.00 13.94
CA ASN A 111 -3.04 10.77 13.49
C ASN A 111 -2.86 10.64 11.98
N PRO A 112 -2.36 11.68 11.28
CA PRO A 112 -1.98 11.59 9.88
C PRO A 112 -0.93 10.50 9.62
N ILE A 113 -0.83 10.05 8.36
CA ILE A 113 0.34 9.28 7.91
C ILE A 113 1.58 10.16 8.09
N ALA A 114 2.59 9.64 8.78
CA ALA A 114 3.84 10.36 8.97
C ALA A 114 4.77 10.11 7.78
N GLY A 115 4.96 11.13 6.92
CA GLY A 115 5.82 11.09 5.74
C GLY A 115 5.14 10.58 4.47
N THR A 116 5.89 10.58 3.36
CA THR A 116 5.43 10.16 2.03
C THR A 116 6.44 9.22 1.39
N PHE A 117 5.99 8.40 0.43
CA PHE A 117 6.93 7.64 -0.41
C PHE A 117 7.69 8.62 -1.32
N ALA A 118 8.98 8.36 -1.50
CA ALA A 118 9.89 9.28 -2.19
C ALA A 118 9.51 9.52 -3.66
N ASN A 119 8.80 8.59 -4.28
CA ASN A 119 8.34 8.65 -5.67
C ASN A 119 6.81 8.82 -5.80
N LEU A 120 6.12 9.17 -4.71
CA LEU A 120 4.67 9.35 -4.69
C LEU A 120 4.29 10.50 -3.75
N ALA A 121 4.52 11.73 -4.19
CA ALA A 121 4.22 12.93 -3.40
C ALA A 121 2.70 13.15 -3.26
N ASP A 122 2.29 13.81 -2.18
CA ASP A 122 0.89 14.17 -1.97
C ASP A 122 0.38 15.13 -3.05
N GLY A 123 -0.86 14.95 -3.48
CA GLY A 123 -1.49 15.72 -4.57
C GLY A 123 -0.94 15.45 -5.98
N SER A 124 0.14 14.67 -6.12
CA SER A 124 0.71 14.34 -7.42
C SER A 124 -0.21 13.45 -8.25
N THR A 125 0.01 13.44 -9.57
CA THR A 125 -0.63 12.50 -10.48
C THR A 125 0.38 11.61 -11.17
N PHE A 126 0.00 10.38 -11.45
CA PHE A 126 0.78 9.46 -12.27
C PHE A 126 -0.13 8.63 -13.18
N THR A 127 0.43 8.18 -14.30
CA THR A 127 -0.30 7.41 -15.31
C THR A 127 0.14 5.95 -15.30
N VAL A 128 -0.83 5.03 -15.27
CA VAL A 128 -0.58 3.60 -15.49
C VAL A 128 -1.55 3.08 -16.54
N GLY A 129 -1.00 2.74 -17.71
CA GLY A 129 -1.80 2.32 -18.85
C GLY A 129 -2.77 3.42 -19.28
N ARG A 130 -4.07 3.15 -19.20
CA ARG A 130 -5.15 4.08 -19.61
C ARG A 130 -5.72 4.93 -18.47
N ASN A 131 -5.11 4.91 -17.29
CA ASN A 131 -5.65 5.54 -16.09
C ASN A 131 -4.66 6.54 -15.51
N ASN A 132 -5.15 7.73 -15.20
CA ASN A 132 -4.44 8.72 -14.38
C ASN A 132 -4.94 8.60 -12.94
N PHE A 133 -4.02 8.57 -11.99
CA PHE A 133 -4.34 8.50 -10.57
C PHE A 133 -3.80 9.74 -9.87
N GLN A 134 -4.67 10.42 -9.10
CA GLN A 134 -4.27 11.46 -8.16
C GLN A 134 -4.06 10.85 -6.78
N VAL A 135 -2.95 11.23 -6.15
CA VAL A 135 -2.54 10.76 -4.82
C VAL A 135 -3.11 11.69 -3.74
N SER A 136 -3.60 11.12 -2.64
CA SER A 136 -3.87 11.86 -1.41
C SER A 136 -3.41 11.05 -0.19
N TYR A 137 -2.65 11.66 0.72
CA TYR A 137 -2.31 11.08 2.03
C TYR A 137 -3.30 11.50 3.14
N SER A 138 -4.31 12.28 2.77
CA SER A 138 -5.41 12.70 3.64
C SER A 138 -6.76 12.27 3.07
N GLY A 139 -6.80 11.17 2.32
CA GLY A 139 -8.02 10.59 1.78
C GLY A 139 -8.80 9.82 2.84
N GLY A 140 -9.88 9.14 2.42
CA GLY A 140 -10.70 8.34 3.33
C GLY A 140 -11.38 9.18 4.40
N ASP A 141 -11.06 8.91 5.66
CA ASP A 141 -11.48 9.67 6.84
C ASP A 141 -10.54 10.82 7.22
N GLY A 142 -9.52 11.09 6.39
CA GLY A 142 -8.63 12.26 6.52
C GLY A 142 -7.17 11.92 6.72
N ASN A 143 -6.82 10.63 6.81
CA ASN A 143 -5.44 10.16 6.99
C ASN A 143 -5.12 8.85 6.24
N ASP A 144 -5.89 8.52 5.20
CA ASP A 144 -5.61 7.37 4.34
C ASP A 144 -4.74 7.77 3.14
N LEU A 145 -3.93 6.83 2.65
CA LEU A 145 -3.31 6.94 1.33
C LEU A 145 -4.30 6.42 0.29
N THR A 146 -4.88 7.33 -0.49
CA THR A 146 -5.82 7.02 -1.56
C THR A 146 -5.29 7.40 -2.95
N LEU A 147 -5.77 6.66 -3.95
CA LEU A 147 -5.52 6.86 -5.37
C LEU A 147 -6.86 7.05 -6.08
N THR A 148 -7.11 8.26 -6.56
CA THR A 148 -8.37 8.61 -7.25
C THR A 148 -8.15 8.64 -8.75
N VAL A 149 -8.98 7.93 -9.51
CA VAL A 149 -8.96 8.01 -10.98
C VAL A 149 -9.42 9.39 -11.42
N VAL A 150 -8.56 10.11 -12.12
CA VAL A 150 -8.82 11.46 -12.65
C VAL A 150 -8.82 11.43 -14.19
N PRO A 151 -9.35 12.47 -14.86
CA PRO A 151 -9.33 12.57 -16.33
C PRO A 151 -7.95 12.35 -16.96
#